data_AF-A0A9D2HNZ6-F1
#
_entry.id   AF-A0A9D2HNZ6-F1
#
_cell.length_a   1.000
_cell.length_b   1.000
_cell.length_c   1.000
_cell.angle_alpha   90.00
_cell.angle_beta   90.00
_cell.angle_gamma   90.00
#
_symmetry.space_group_name_H-M   'P 1'
#
loop_
_entity.id
_entity.type
_entity.pdbx_description
1 polymer ?
#
loop_
_entity_poly.entity_id
_entity_poly.type
_entity_poly.pdbx_seq_one_letter_code
_entity_poly.pdbx_strand_id
1 'polypeptide(L)'
;MNESSALSPARSKELRNRHPLYRRLSGESVWLFLEELGLDDAQCEAFMDAFFRQMAAVLSVMDRLENRSDLIGVVDGQPLSGCSCAGRQGCRLAWPPDRPGAPLPPYGVGCPLHVRVLPQDMAALPRAQTMSNALPPEGAPARSSPFADILCPELAASPHAALPHYLAQLAALGTDEKK
;
A
#
# COMPACT_ATOMS: atom_id res chain seq x y z
N MET A 1 7.24 15.82 20.56
CA MET A 1 6.23 16.66 19.88
C MET A 1 5.33 15.70 19.11
N ASN A 2 4.09 15.55 19.56
CA ASN A 2 3.09 14.66 18.96
C ASN A 2 2.50 15.37 17.74
N GLU A 3 2.88 14.96 16.53
CA GLU A 3 2.20 15.36 15.30
C GLU A 3 1.43 14.17 14.71
N SER A 4 0.49 13.62 15.48
CA SER A 4 -0.63 12.87 14.89
C SER A 4 -1.72 13.88 14.51
N SER A 5 -1.42 14.81 13.60
CA SER A 5 -2.46 15.63 12.99
C SER A 5 -3.09 14.81 11.88
N ALA A 6 -4.30 14.30 12.13
CA ALA A 6 -5.11 13.69 11.08
C ALA A 6 -5.15 14.62 9.86
N LEU A 7 -4.92 14.06 8.66
CA LEU A 7 -4.90 14.84 7.42
C LEU A 7 -6.20 15.62 7.26
N SER A 8 -6.10 16.87 6.81
CA SER A 8 -7.29 17.65 6.48
C SER A 8 -8.11 16.95 5.38
N PRO A 9 -9.45 17.12 5.33
CA PRO A 9 -10.27 16.49 4.29
C PRO A 9 -9.83 16.84 2.87
N ALA A 10 -9.38 18.07 2.64
CA ALA A 10 -8.87 18.52 1.35
C ALA A 10 -7.57 17.79 0.96
N ARG A 11 -6.63 17.66 1.90
CA ARG A 11 -5.35 16.98 1.68
C ARG A 11 -5.55 15.48 1.47
N SER A 12 -6.40 14.85 2.27
CA SER A 12 -6.79 13.45 2.12
C SER A 12 -7.38 13.17 0.72
N LYS A 13 -8.29 14.04 0.24
CA LYS A 13 -8.87 13.93 -1.10
C LYS A 13 -7.83 14.09 -2.22
N GLU A 14 -6.93 15.07 -2.10
CA GLU A 14 -5.89 15.32 -3.09
C GLU A 14 -4.90 14.14 -3.19
N LEU A 15 -4.41 13.63 -2.05
CA LEU A 15 -3.53 12.46 -2.02
C LEU A 15 -4.24 11.20 -2.54
N ARG A 16 -5.51 10.99 -2.19
CA ARG A 16 -6.32 9.88 -2.72
C ARG A 16 -6.40 9.91 -4.26
N ASN A 17 -6.59 11.09 -4.84
CA ASN A 17 -6.67 11.26 -6.30
C ASN A 17 -5.33 10.99 -7.01
N ARG A 18 -4.21 11.11 -6.29
CA ARG A 18 -2.87 10.83 -6.80
C ARG A 18 -2.49 9.36 -6.66
N HIS A 19 -3.07 8.63 -5.71
CA HIS A 19 -2.83 7.20 -5.56
C HIS A 19 -3.48 6.40 -6.70
N PRO A 20 -2.72 5.61 -7.49
CA PRO A 20 -3.24 4.94 -8.70
C PRO A 20 -4.42 3.99 -8.46
N LEU A 21 -4.44 3.33 -7.29
CA LEU A 21 -5.54 2.47 -6.86
C LEU A 21 -6.75 3.28 -6.36
N TYR A 22 -6.57 4.14 -5.35
CA TYR A 22 -7.67 4.78 -4.63
C TYR A 22 -8.41 5.84 -5.44
N ARG A 23 -7.78 6.43 -6.46
CA ARG A 23 -8.46 7.33 -7.40
C ARG A 23 -9.55 6.63 -8.23
N ARG A 24 -9.51 5.30 -8.34
CA ARG A 24 -10.43 4.50 -9.17
C ARG A 24 -11.54 3.83 -8.36
N LEU A 25 -11.49 3.92 -7.02
CA LEU A 25 -12.35 3.13 -6.14
C LEU A 25 -13.23 4.02 -5.28
N SER A 26 -14.50 3.63 -5.13
CA SER A 26 -15.37 4.08 -4.04
C SER A 26 -15.49 2.95 -3.00
N GLY A 27 -15.98 3.28 -1.79
CA GLY A 27 -16.26 2.25 -0.77
C GLY A 27 -17.33 1.27 -1.25
N GLU A 28 -18.34 1.78 -1.98
CA GLU A 28 -19.39 0.98 -2.60
C GLU A 28 -18.85 0.00 -3.64
N SER A 29 -17.92 0.42 -4.52
CA SER A 29 -17.30 -0.49 -5.49
C SER A 29 -16.49 -1.59 -4.80
N VAL A 30 -15.78 -1.27 -3.72
CA VAL A 30 -15.03 -2.27 -2.95
C VAL A 30 -15.98 -3.25 -2.30
N TRP A 31 -17.07 -2.77 -1.67
CA TRP A 31 -18.09 -3.63 -1.07
C TRP A 31 -18.69 -4.60 -2.08
N LEU A 32 -19.12 -4.10 -3.25
CA LEU A 32 -19.69 -4.93 -4.32
C LEU A 32 -18.70 -6.02 -4.80
N PHE A 33 -17.41 -5.70 -4.91
CA PHE A 33 -16.42 -6.73 -5.26
C PHE A 33 -16.33 -7.84 -4.21
N LEU A 34 -16.44 -7.52 -2.92
CA LEU A 34 -16.37 -8.52 -1.85
C LEU A 34 -17.59 -9.43 -1.86
N GLU A 35 -18.78 -8.86 -2.09
CA GLU A 35 -20.02 -9.63 -2.25
C GLU A 35 -19.95 -10.56 -3.48
N GLU A 36 -19.45 -10.06 -4.62
CA GLU A 36 -19.24 -10.87 -5.83
C GLU A 36 -18.25 -12.02 -5.61
N LEU A 37 -17.30 -11.84 -4.70
CA LEU A 37 -16.35 -12.88 -4.27
C LEU A 37 -16.96 -13.89 -3.28
N GLY A 38 -18.23 -13.71 -2.89
CA GLY A 38 -18.95 -14.62 -2.00
C GLY A 38 -18.62 -14.44 -0.52
N LEU A 39 -18.04 -13.30 -0.13
CA LEU A 39 -17.88 -12.96 1.28
C LEU A 39 -19.23 -12.59 1.90
N ASP A 40 -19.44 -13.00 3.15
CA ASP A 40 -20.62 -12.61 3.93
C ASP A 40 -20.52 -11.16 4.47
N ASP A 41 -21.63 -10.61 4.94
CA ASP A 41 -21.69 -9.23 5.46
C ASP A 41 -20.63 -8.95 6.54
N ALA A 42 -20.40 -9.89 7.47
CA ALA A 42 -19.44 -9.72 8.55
C ALA A 42 -17.99 -9.72 8.02
N GLN A 43 -17.70 -10.55 7.01
CA GLN A 43 -16.43 -10.55 6.31
C GLN A 43 -16.21 -9.27 5.50
N CYS A 44 -17.26 -8.77 4.83
CA CYS A 44 -17.25 -7.50 4.11
C CYS A 44 -16.98 -6.33 5.06
N GLU A 45 -17.69 -6.25 6.20
CA GLU A 45 -17.46 -5.24 7.22
C GLU A 45 -16.02 -5.25 7.73
N ALA A 46 -15.51 -6.41 8.14
CA ALA A 46 -14.15 -6.56 8.64
C ALA A 46 -13.10 -6.16 7.59
N PHE A 47 -13.32 -6.54 6.32
CA PHE A 47 -12.45 -6.13 5.23
C PHE A 47 -12.49 -4.61 5.02
N MET A 48 -13.67 -4.00 5.04
CA MET A 48 -13.84 -2.57 4.79
C MET A 48 -13.18 -1.71 5.88
N ASP A 49 -13.29 -2.13 7.14
CA ASP A 49 -12.57 -1.51 8.25
C ASP A 49 -11.05 -1.54 8.04
N ALA A 50 -10.52 -2.69 7.62
CA ALA A 50 -9.10 -2.86 7.34
C ALA A 50 -8.67 -2.04 6.10
N PHE A 51 -9.48 -2.03 5.05
CA PHE A 51 -9.26 -1.27 3.82
C PHE A 51 -9.16 0.24 4.11
N PHE A 52 -10.12 0.80 4.87
CA PHE A 52 -10.10 2.22 5.22
C PHE A 52 -8.92 2.57 6.13
N ARG A 53 -8.55 1.67 7.05
CA ARG A 53 -7.34 1.84 7.87
C ARG A 53 -6.06 1.86 7.03
N GLN A 54 -5.94 0.92 6.10
CA GLN A 54 -4.80 0.88 5.18
C GLN A 54 -4.73 2.14 4.31
N MET A 55 -5.87 2.59 3.76
CA MET A 55 -5.95 3.83 3.00
C MET A 55 -5.49 5.02 3.83
N ALA A 56 -6.00 5.19 5.05
CA ALA A 56 -5.57 6.28 5.93
C ALA A 56 -4.05 6.24 6.21
N ALA A 57 -3.50 5.05 6.47
CA ALA A 57 -2.07 4.88 6.69
C ALA A 57 -1.24 5.26 5.45
N VAL A 58 -1.65 4.84 4.26
CA VAL A 58 -0.96 5.17 3.00
C VAL A 58 -0.98 6.67 2.72
N LEU A 59 -2.13 7.33 2.90
CA LEU A 59 -2.20 8.78 2.70
C LEU A 59 -1.31 9.52 3.70
N SER A 60 -1.25 9.08 4.96
CA SER A 60 -0.32 9.62 5.96
C SER A 60 1.14 9.45 5.55
N VAL A 61 1.51 8.27 5.01
CA VAL A 61 2.87 8.03 4.50
C VAL A 61 3.20 8.93 3.31
N MET A 62 2.29 9.07 2.34
CA MET A 62 2.48 9.98 1.19
C MET A 62 2.73 11.41 1.66
N ASP A 63 1.92 11.90 2.61
CA ASP A 63 2.07 13.25 3.15
C ASP A 63 3.41 13.44 3.88
N ARG A 64 3.81 12.47 4.70
CA ARG A 64 5.09 12.50 5.42
C ARG A 64 6.27 12.53 4.45
N LEU A 65 6.28 11.65 3.46
CA LEU A 65 7.38 11.57 2.48
C LEU A 65 7.45 12.81 1.58
N GLU A 66 6.33 13.48 1.32
CA GLU A 66 6.31 14.76 0.59
C GLU A 66 6.91 15.92 1.38
N ASN A 67 6.64 15.95 2.69
CA ASN A 67 6.99 17.09 3.54
C ASN A 67 8.31 16.90 4.32
N ARG A 68 8.92 15.72 4.26
CA ARG A 68 10.13 15.38 5.03
C ARG A 68 11.17 14.69 4.16
N SER A 69 12.26 15.41 3.87
CA SER A 69 13.38 14.89 3.09
C SER A 69 14.32 13.97 3.88
N ASP A 70 14.22 13.97 5.20
CA ASP A 70 14.99 13.12 6.12
C ASP A 70 14.36 11.74 6.35
N LEU A 71 13.28 11.42 5.63
CA LEU A 71 12.56 10.17 5.73
C LEU A 71 12.67 9.33 4.45
N ILE A 72 12.63 8.01 4.61
CA ILE A 72 12.58 7.05 3.51
C ILE A 72 11.41 6.08 3.71
N GLY A 73 10.73 5.73 2.62
CA GLY A 73 9.73 4.67 2.61
C GLY A 73 10.38 3.31 2.38
N VAL A 74 9.98 2.30 3.14
CA VAL A 74 10.35 0.89 2.94
C VAL A 74 9.08 0.07 2.81
N VAL A 75 8.98 -0.73 1.76
CA VAL A 75 7.87 -1.67 1.57
C VAL A 75 7.97 -2.77 2.62
N ASP A 76 6.92 -2.97 3.41
CA ASP A 76 6.81 -3.99 4.44
C ASP A 76 5.49 -4.77 4.30
N GLY A 77 5.27 -5.75 5.18
CA GLY A 77 4.21 -6.73 5.12
C GLY A 77 4.64 -8.02 4.41
N GLN A 78 3.87 -9.08 4.61
CA GLN A 78 4.09 -10.36 3.93
C GLN A 78 3.21 -10.43 2.68
N PRO A 79 3.79 -10.53 1.47
CA PRO A 79 3.01 -10.68 0.25
C PRO A 79 2.27 -12.02 0.25
N LEU A 80 1.07 -12.06 -0.33
CA LEU A 80 0.40 -13.32 -0.64
C LEU A 80 1.20 -14.06 -1.73
N SER A 81 1.22 -15.39 -1.67
CA SER A 81 1.87 -16.25 -2.67
C SER A 81 1.41 -15.90 -4.08
N GLY A 82 2.29 -15.94 -5.09
CA GLY A 82 1.89 -15.68 -6.48
C GLY A 82 1.65 -14.21 -6.87
N CYS A 83 1.64 -13.26 -5.92
CA CYS A 83 1.52 -11.84 -6.26
C CYS A 83 2.76 -11.33 -7.02
N SER A 84 2.55 -10.60 -8.11
CA SER A 84 3.62 -9.86 -8.83
C SER A 84 4.35 -8.83 -7.94
N CYS A 85 3.72 -8.47 -6.82
CA CYS A 85 4.25 -7.59 -5.80
C CYS A 85 5.23 -8.25 -4.82
N ALA A 86 5.35 -9.59 -4.78
CA ALA A 86 6.14 -10.30 -3.78
C ALA A 86 7.63 -9.88 -3.78
N GLY A 87 8.20 -9.65 -4.96
CA GLY A 87 9.58 -9.18 -5.10
C GLY A 87 9.81 -7.72 -4.69
N ARG A 88 8.82 -7.04 -4.11
CA ARG A 88 8.91 -5.64 -3.65
C ARG A 88 9.07 -5.51 -2.14
N GLN A 89 8.89 -6.58 -1.37
CA GLN A 89 9.10 -6.55 0.07
C GLN A 89 10.54 -6.13 0.40
N GLY A 90 10.70 -5.20 1.34
CA GLY A 90 11.98 -4.62 1.71
C GLY A 90 12.53 -3.57 0.74
N CYS A 91 11.89 -3.35 -0.42
CA CYS A 91 12.34 -2.32 -1.36
C CYS A 91 12.24 -0.93 -0.74
N ARG A 92 13.25 -0.12 -1.03
CA ARG A 92 13.28 1.30 -0.66
C ARG A 92 12.59 2.12 -1.73
N LEU A 93 11.76 3.04 -1.26
CA LEU A 93 11.00 3.98 -2.06
C LEU A 93 11.73 5.31 -2.00
N ALA A 94 12.37 5.67 -3.11
CA ALA A 94 12.81 7.05 -3.30
C ALA A 94 11.54 7.88 -3.51
N TRP A 95 11.36 8.92 -2.70
CA TRP A 95 10.31 9.90 -2.88
C TRP A 95 10.91 11.18 -3.44
N PRO A 96 11.22 11.22 -4.75
CA PRO A 96 11.88 12.38 -5.34
C PRO A 96 10.99 13.62 -5.22
N PRO A 97 11.55 14.77 -4.83
CA PRO A 97 10.81 16.04 -4.75
C PRO A 97 10.26 16.49 -6.11
N ASP A 98 10.88 16.04 -7.22
CA ASP A 98 10.51 16.35 -8.60
C ASP A 98 9.52 15.35 -9.23
N ARG A 99 9.27 14.20 -8.57
CA ARG A 99 8.22 13.23 -8.98
C ARG A 99 7.53 12.61 -7.76
N PRO A 100 6.75 13.38 -6.99
CA PRO A 100 5.99 12.85 -5.87
C PRO A 100 4.86 11.95 -6.43
N GLY A 101 5.10 10.64 -6.44
CA GLY A 101 4.19 9.68 -7.06
C GLY A 101 4.76 8.29 -7.31
N ALA A 102 5.86 7.91 -6.64
CA ALA A 102 6.31 6.52 -6.67
C ALA A 102 5.15 5.63 -6.20
N PRO A 103 4.82 4.56 -6.93
CA PRO A 103 3.64 3.76 -6.64
C PRO A 103 3.83 3.03 -5.31
N LEU A 104 3.20 3.54 -4.25
CA LEU A 104 3.18 2.89 -2.95
C LEU A 104 2.19 1.72 -2.98
N PRO A 105 2.46 0.63 -2.26
CA PRO A 105 1.43 -0.34 -1.93
C PRO A 105 0.33 0.32 -1.07
N PRO A 106 -0.92 -0.21 -1.11
CA PRO A 106 -1.33 -1.45 -1.76
C PRO A 106 -1.41 -1.32 -3.29
N TYR A 107 -1.02 -2.40 -3.97
CA TYR A 107 -1.02 -2.47 -5.43
C TYR A 107 -2.36 -2.93 -6.03
N GLY A 108 -3.24 -3.45 -5.19
CA GLY A 108 -4.61 -3.85 -5.50
C GLY A 108 -5.39 -3.99 -4.20
N VAL A 109 -6.72 -4.05 -4.28
CA VAL A 109 -7.62 -4.32 -3.15
C VAL A 109 -7.27 -5.69 -2.55
N GLY A 110 -7.00 -5.74 -1.24
CA GLY A 110 -6.53 -6.95 -0.56
C GLY A 110 -5.02 -7.18 -0.57
N CYS A 111 -4.22 -6.27 -1.15
CA CYS A 111 -2.77 -6.36 -1.07
C CYS A 111 -2.29 -6.10 0.37
N PRO A 112 -1.57 -7.04 1.01
CA PRO A 112 -1.13 -6.89 2.40
C PRO A 112 0.13 -6.02 2.55
N LEU A 113 0.81 -5.70 1.44
CA LEU A 113 1.98 -4.84 1.49
C LEU A 113 1.57 -3.43 1.87
N HIS A 114 2.45 -2.78 2.63
CA HIS A 114 2.30 -1.40 3.06
C HIS A 114 3.68 -0.74 3.11
N VAL A 115 3.73 0.52 3.53
CA VAL A 115 4.98 1.27 3.62
C VAL A 115 5.22 1.67 5.06
N ARG A 116 6.43 1.40 5.54
CA ARG A 116 6.95 1.98 6.77
C ARG A 116 7.88 3.12 6.44
N VAL A 117 7.78 4.17 7.24
CA VAL A 117 8.60 5.37 7.09
C VAL A 117 9.68 5.35 8.16
N LEU A 118 10.93 5.40 7.73
CA LEU A 118 12.10 5.36 8.60
C LEU A 118 12.94 6.62 8.40
N PRO A 119 13.72 7.05 9.41
CA PRO A 119 14.76 8.05 9.23
C PRO A 119 15.80 7.61 8.18
N GLN A 120 16.29 8.54 7.39
CA GLN A 120 17.26 8.29 6.32
C GLN A 120 18.62 7.80 6.85
N ASP A 121 18.98 8.15 8.09
CA ASP A 121 20.22 7.76 8.75
C ASP A 121 20.17 6.34 9.37
N MET A 122 18.97 5.83 9.71
CA MET A 122 18.75 4.43 10.10
C MET A 122 18.84 3.45 8.91
N ALA A 123 19.17 3.95 7.71
CA ALA A 123 19.25 3.19 6.47
C ALA A 123 20.49 2.30 6.32
N ALA A 124 21.02 1.75 7.41
CA ALA A 124 22.05 0.71 7.43
C ALA A 124 21.52 -0.71 7.08
N LEU A 125 20.27 -0.82 6.63
CA LEU A 125 19.76 -2.07 6.06
C LEU A 125 20.50 -2.38 4.74
N PRO A 126 20.89 -3.63 4.46
CA PRO A 126 21.57 -4.00 3.23
C PRO A 126 20.80 -3.48 2.02
N ARG A 127 21.54 -3.09 0.97
CA ARG A 127 21.10 -2.40 -0.26
C ARG A 127 19.92 -3.14 -0.94
N ALA A 128 18.72 -3.03 -0.38
CA ALA A 128 17.51 -3.54 -0.97
C ALA A 128 17.24 -2.72 -2.22
N GLN A 129 16.93 -3.42 -3.32
CA GLN A 129 16.73 -2.88 -4.65
C GLN A 129 15.96 -1.56 -4.54
N THR A 130 16.64 -0.44 -4.79
CA THR A 130 15.96 0.84 -4.95
C THR A 130 14.98 0.64 -6.08
N MET A 131 13.69 0.88 -5.87
CA MET A 131 12.76 0.95 -6.98
C MET A 131 13.09 2.22 -7.75
N SER A 132 14.12 2.15 -8.59
CA SER A 132 14.30 3.16 -9.61
C SER A 132 13.09 3.04 -10.52
N ASN A 133 12.41 4.14 -10.80
CA ASN A 133 11.47 4.24 -11.92
C ASN A 133 12.17 4.02 -13.29
N ALA A 134 13.37 3.43 -13.31
CA ALA A 134 14.06 3.00 -14.50
C ALA A 134 13.19 1.98 -15.22
N LEU A 135 12.97 2.24 -16.51
CA LEU A 135 12.38 1.27 -17.42
C LEU A 135 13.05 -0.10 -17.22
N PRO A 136 12.28 -1.21 -17.37
CA PRO A 136 12.87 -2.54 -17.32
C PRO A 136 14.05 -2.63 -18.29
N PRO A 137 15.14 -3.34 -17.95
CA PRO A 137 16.22 -3.60 -18.89
C PRO A 137 15.67 -4.28 -20.14
N GLU A 138 16.16 -3.90 -21.32
CA GLU A 138 15.70 -4.45 -22.60
C GLU A 138 15.72 -5.99 -22.55
N GLY A 139 14.55 -6.60 -22.68
CA GLY A 139 14.37 -8.06 -22.65
C GLY A 139 13.79 -8.65 -21.35
N ALA A 140 13.63 -7.88 -20.27
CA ALA A 140 12.75 -8.30 -19.18
C ALA A 140 11.28 -8.16 -19.63
N PRO A 141 10.38 -9.12 -19.37
CA PRO A 141 8.97 -8.93 -19.64
C PRO A 141 8.58 -7.63 -18.95
N ALA A 142 7.98 -6.69 -19.70
CA ALA A 142 7.51 -5.43 -19.14
C ALA A 142 6.73 -5.80 -17.88
N ARG A 143 7.29 -5.54 -16.70
CA ARG A 143 6.58 -5.80 -15.46
C ARG A 143 5.36 -4.92 -15.59
N SER A 144 4.21 -5.55 -15.83
CA SER A 144 2.93 -4.89 -15.88
C SER A 144 2.85 -3.97 -14.68
N SER A 145 2.27 -2.77 -14.86
CA SER A 145 2.03 -1.83 -13.76
C SER A 145 1.65 -2.62 -12.51
N PRO A 146 2.24 -2.37 -11.32
CA PRO A 146 1.83 -3.11 -10.14
C PRO A 146 0.32 -2.96 -9.86
N PHE A 147 -0.32 -1.93 -10.43
CA PHE A 147 -1.77 -1.72 -10.43
C PHE A 147 -2.46 -2.18 -11.73
N ALA A 148 -1.96 -3.25 -12.36
CA ALA A 148 -2.59 -3.84 -13.54
C ALA A 148 -4.03 -4.25 -13.24
N ASP A 149 -4.25 -4.79 -12.04
CA ASP A 149 -5.53 -5.30 -11.56
C ASP A 149 -6.05 -4.45 -10.39
N ILE A 150 -7.37 -4.30 -10.33
CA ILE A 150 -8.04 -3.60 -9.21
C ILE A 150 -7.98 -4.47 -7.94
N LEU A 151 -8.20 -5.77 -8.08
CA LEU A 151 -8.17 -6.74 -6.99
C LEU A 151 -6.80 -7.43 -6.93
N CYS A 152 -6.34 -7.75 -5.72
CA CYS A 152 -5.22 -8.65 -5.55
C CYS A 152 -5.59 -10.03 -6.13
N PRO A 153 -4.75 -10.64 -7.00
CA PRO A 153 -5.07 -11.92 -7.64
C PRO A 153 -5.44 -13.03 -6.64
N GLU A 154 -4.77 -13.07 -5.49
CA GLU A 154 -5.04 -14.06 -4.45
C GLU A 154 -6.36 -13.82 -3.72
N LEU A 155 -6.74 -12.55 -3.52
CA LEU A 155 -8.07 -12.22 -3.00
C LEU A 155 -9.15 -12.65 -3.99
N ALA A 156 -8.92 -12.42 -5.30
CA ALA A 156 -9.85 -12.83 -6.34
C ALA A 156 -9.94 -14.36 -6.49
N ALA A 157 -8.82 -15.07 -6.32
CA ALA A 157 -8.77 -16.52 -6.50
C ALA A 157 -9.26 -17.30 -5.26
N SER A 158 -9.03 -16.78 -4.05
CA SER A 158 -9.31 -17.50 -2.80
C SER A 158 -9.64 -16.52 -1.66
N PRO A 159 -10.81 -15.86 -1.71
CA PRO A 159 -11.16 -14.76 -0.81
C PRO A 159 -11.18 -15.18 0.67
N HIS A 160 -11.76 -16.34 1.00
CA HIS A 160 -11.81 -16.83 2.38
C HIS A 160 -10.43 -17.21 2.95
N ALA A 161 -9.45 -17.56 2.11
CA ALA A 161 -8.09 -17.86 2.55
C ALA A 161 -7.23 -16.57 2.64
N ALA A 162 -7.44 -15.64 1.71
CA ALA A 162 -6.71 -14.38 1.65
C ALA A 162 -7.14 -13.39 2.74
N LEU A 163 -8.44 -13.34 3.08
CA LEU A 163 -9.01 -12.37 4.02
C LEU A 163 -8.34 -12.43 5.41
N PRO A 164 -8.21 -13.58 6.10
CA PRO A 164 -7.54 -13.64 7.40
C PRO A 164 -6.10 -13.14 7.35
N HIS A 165 -5.38 -13.44 6.28
CA HIS A 165 -4.00 -12.98 6.09
C HIS A 165 -3.94 -11.46 5.90
N TYR A 166 -4.85 -10.90 5.10
CA TYR A 166 -4.99 -9.46 4.93
C TYR A 166 -5.29 -8.76 6.25
N LEU A 167 -6.31 -9.22 6.98
CA LEU A 167 -6.70 -8.66 8.27
C LEU A 167 -5.56 -8.72 9.30
N ALA A 168 -4.85 -9.86 9.38
CA ALA A 168 -3.73 -10.03 10.30
C ALA A 168 -2.58 -9.04 10.02
N GLN A 169 -2.27 -8.80 8.75
CA GLN A 169 -1.20 -7.86 8.35
C GLN A 169 -1.59 -6.41 8.66
N LEU A 170 -2.85 -6.04 8.47
CA LEU A 170 -3.32 -4.66 8.73
C LEU A 170 -3.69 -4.40 10.19
N ALA A 171 -3.87 -5.42 11.01
CA ALA A 171 -3.99 -5.25 12.46
C ALA A 171 -2.73 -4.62 13.07
N ALA A 172 -1.56 -4.84 12.46
CA ALA A 172 -0.28 -4.25 12.86
C ALA A 172 -0.08 -2.80 12.35
N LEU A 173 -0.89 -2.33 11.39
CA LEU A 173 -0.81 -0.96 10.91
C LEU A 173 -1.38 -0.01 11.97
N GLY A 174 -0.50 0.79 12.56
CA GLY A 174 -0.84 1.78 13.59
C GLY A 174 -0.26 1.50 14.99
N THR A 175 0.46 0.39 15.18
CA THR A 175 1.16 0.11 16.45
C THR A 175 2.62 0.59 16.49
N ASP A 176 3.21 0.98 15.35
CA ASP A 176 4.62 1.39 15.24
C ASP A 176 4.92 2.82 15.78
N GLU A 177 3.92 3.60 16.23
CA GLU A 177 4.14 4.94 16.84
C GLU A 177 4.68 4.88 18.30
N LYS A 178 4.98 3.70 18.83
CA LYS A 178 5.57 3.51 20.17
C LYS A 178 6.88 2.73 20.11
N LYS A 179 7.94 3.27 19.52
CA LYS A 179 9.29 2.88 19.91
C LYS A 179 10.32 3.96 19.67
#